data_AF-A0A2M7JQX7-F1
#
_entry.id   AF-A0A2M7JQX7-F1
#
_cell.length_a   1.000
_cell.length_b   1.000
_cell.length_c   1.000
_cell.angle_alpha   90.00
_cell.angle_beta   90.00
_cell.angle_gamma   90.00
#
_symmetry.space_group_name_H-M   'P 1'
#
loop_
_entity.id
_entity.type
_entity.pdbx_description
1 polymer ?
#
loop_
_entity_poly.entity_id
_entity_poly.type
_entity_poly.pdbx_seq_one_letter_code
_entity_poly.pdbx_strand_id
1 'polypeptide(L)'
;MNALNEFLHNPGLGLRPGGFIDDDLRNQGKQVNGYPVLGTIDSIESILEKNSISEVIVTSDHIPKEKLNRLSLICSSRQISLRRFQAHLEEIPLNR
;
A
#
# COMPACT_ATOMS: atom_id res chain seq x y z
N MET A 1 -3.12 -11.46 -3.74
CA MET A 1 -2.21 -10.40 -3.24
C MET A 1 -2.08 -10.59 -1.74
N ASN A 2 -0.97 -11.16 -1.28
CA ASN A 2 -0.83 -11.73 0.06
C ASN A 2 -0.30 -10.75 1.13
N ALA A 3 0.00 -9.49 0.76
CA ALA A 3 0.50 -8.48 1.71
C ALA A 3 -0.51 -8.17 2.83
N LEU A 4 -1.81 -8.12 2.51
CA LEU A 4 -2.84 -7.93 3.53
C LEU A 4 -2.79 -9.03 4.59
N ASN A 5 -2.65 -10.30 4.18
CA ASN A 5 -2.56 -11.41 5.12
C ASN A 5 -1.33 -11.26 6.04
N GLU A 6 -0.19 -10.82 5.52
CA GLU A 6 0.99 -10.56 6.35
C GLU A 6 0.68 -9.47 7.40
N PHE A 7 0.06 -8.36 7.01
CA PHE A 7 -0.26 -7.27 7.92
C PHE A 7 -1.30 -7.65 8.98
N LEU A 8 -2.23 -8.57 8.66
CA LEU A 8 -3.23 -9.06 9.61
C LEU A 8 -2.68 -10.08 10.59
N HIS A 9 -1.72 -10.91 10.17
CA HIS A 9 -1.18 -11.99 11.01
C HIS A 9 0.13 -11.63 11.71
N ASN A 10 0.74 -10.48 11.39
CA ASN A 10 1.97 -10.00 12.00
C ASN A 10 1.75 -8.66 12.74
N PRO A 11 1.10 -8.69 13.93
CA PRO A 11 0.81 -7.47 14.70
C PRO A 11 2.07 -6.72 15.15
N GLY A 12 3.23 -7.37 15.15
CA GLY A 12 4.53 -6.74 15.43
C GLY A 12 4.91 -5.64 14.43
N LEU A 13 4.28 -5.60 13.25
CA LEU A 13 4.46 -4.54 12.28
C LEU A 13 3.79 -3.22 12.70
N GLY A 14 2.88 -3.25 13.68
CA GLY A 14 2.15 -2.05 14.14
C GLY A 14 1.17 -1.48 13.10
N LEU A 15 0.81 -2.26 12.09
CA LEU A 15 -0.05 -1.84 10.99
C LEU A 15 -1.52 -2.19 11.25
N ARG A 16 -2.41 -1.30 10.85
CA ARG A 16 -3.86 -1.54 10.79
C ARG A 16 -4.38 -1.11 9.42
N PRO A 17 -4.69 -2.05 8.51
CA PRO A 17 -5.12 -1.69 7.15
C PRO A 17 -6.41 -0.86 7.17
N GLY A 18 -6.40 0.30 6.52
CA GLY A 18 -7.60 1.15 6.36
C GLY A 18 -8.38 0.87 5.08
N GLY A 19 -7.70 0.35 4.05
CA GLY A 19 -8.28 0.06 2.74
C GLY A 19 -7.22 -0.03 1.66
N PHE A 20 -7.65 -0.29 0.44
CA PHE A 20 -6.81 -0.43 -0.72
C PHE A 20 -6.90 0.78 -1.64
N ILE A 21 -5.84 1.00 -2.39
CA ILE A 21 -5.79 1.90 -3.54
C ILE A 21 -5.44 1.05 -4.75
N ASP A 22 -6.31 1.05 -5.75
CA ASP A 22 -6.15 0.25 -6.95
C ASP A 22 -6.62 1.06 -8.16
N ASP A 23 -5.77 1.14 -9.18
CA ASP A 23 -6.07 1.83 -10.43
C ASP A 23 -6.88 0.94 -11.39
N ASP A 24 -7.01 -0.36 -11.10
CA ASP A 24 -7.93 -1.23 -11.84
C ASP A 24 -9.38 -0.88 -11.50
N LEU A 25 -10.01 -0.13 -12.40
CA LEU A 25 -11.40 0.32 -12.28
C LEU A 25 -12.39 -0.82 -12.03
N ARG A 26 -12.04 -2.07 -12.38
CA ARG A 26 -12.88 -3.26 -12.10
C ARG A 26 -13.04 -3.54 -10.62
N ASN A 27 -12.18 -2.98 -9.76
CA ASN A 27 -12.18 -3.19 -8.31
C ASN A 27 -12.79 -2.02 -7.52
N GLN A 28 -13.20 -0.93 -8.18
CA GLN A 28 -13.82 0.20 -7.49
C GLN A 28 -15.18 -0.18 -6.88
N GLY A 29 -15.40 0.23 -5.63
CA GLY A 29 -16.61 -0.11 -4.87
C GLY A 29 -16.66 -1.58 -4.40
N LYS A 30 -15.66 -2.39 -4.71
CA LYS A 30 -15.53 -3.76 -4.20
C LYS A 30 -14.72 -3.78 -2.91
N GLN A 31 -14.93 -4.83 -2.13
CA GLN A 31 -14.09 -5.16 -1.00
C GLN A 31 -13.07 -6.22 -1.39
N VAL A 32 -11.84 -6.08 -0.90
CA VAL A 32 -10.79 -7.10 -0.98
C VAL A 32 -10.62 -7.64 0.44
N ASN A 33 -10.97 -8.90 0.66
CA ASN A 33 -10.94 -9.56 1.98
C ASN A 33 -11.61 -8.73 3.09
N GLY A 34 -12.75 -8.11 2.80
CA GLY A 34 -13.50 -7.28 3.75
C GLY A 34 -13.02 -5.83 3.89
N TYR A 35 -11.93 -5.43 3.22
CA TYR A 35 -11.42 -4.05 3.23
C TYR A 35 -11.84 -3.30 1.96
N PRO A 36 -12.24 -2.02 2.07
CA PRO A 36 -12.70 -1.25 0.93
C PRO A 36 -11.56 -0.88 -0.01
N VAL A 37 -11.83 -0.83 -1.32
CA VAL A 37 -11.01 -0.07 -2.25
C VAL A 37 -11.46 1.38 -2.18
N LEU A 38 -10.62 2.24 -1.59
CA LEU A 38 -10.92 3.65 -1.29
C LEU A 38 -10.88 4.55 -2.53
N GLY A 39 -10.22 4.10 -3.60
CA GLY A 39 -10.12 4.79 -4.88
C GLY A 39 -8.84 4.46 -5.63
N THR A 40 -8.46 5.35 -6.54
CA THR A 40 -7.23 5.26 -7.36
C THR A 40 -6.09 6.07 -6.77
N ILE A 41 -4.87 5.89 -7.30
CA ILE A 41 -3.73 6.75 -6.95
C ILE A 41 -4.03 8.22 -7.28
N ASP A 42 -4.82 8.48 -8.32
CA ASP A 42 -5.21 9.84 -8.70
C ASP A 42 -6.04 10.52 -7.61
N SER A 43 -6.81 9.73 -6.85
CA SER A 43 -7.67 10.20 -5.75
C SER A 43 -6.98 10.27 -4.38
N ILE A 44 -5.68 9.93 -4.28
CA ILE A 44 -4.95 9.78 -3.01
C ILE A 44 -5.10 10.98 -2.06
N GLU A 45 -5.02 12.21 -2.55
CA GLU A 45 -5.11 13.42 -1.71
C GLU A 45 -6.44 13.49 -0.97
N SER A 46 -7.53 13.24 -1.69
CA SER A 46 -8.88 13.20 -1.14
C SER A 46 -9.10 12.02 -0.18
N ILE A 47 -8.43 10.88 -0.44
CA ILE A 47 -8.48 9.71 0.43
C ILE A 47 -7.78 10.04 1.76
N LEU A 48 -6.60 10.65 1.70
CA LEU A 48 -5.82 11.03 2.89
C LEU A 48 -6.46 12.17 3.69
N GLU A 49 -7.28 13.02 3.07
CA GLU A 49 -8.08 14.04 3.77
C GLU A 49 -9.27 13.45 4.54
N LYS A 50 -9.95 12.46 3.93
CA LYS A 50 -11.17 11.87 4.50
C LYS A 50 -10.89 10.81 5.55
N ASN A 51 -9.68 10.25 5.56
CA ASN A 51 -9.30 9.12 6.40
C ASN A 51 -8.07 9.48 7.24
N SER A 52 -8.06 9.11 8.51
CA SER A 52 -6.89 9.25 9.38
C SER A 52 -5.86 8.17 9.06
N ILE A 53 -5.05 8.40 8.02
CA ILE A 53 -4.01 7.48 7.54
C ILE A 53 -2.63 8.04 7.89
N SER A 54 -1.83 7.26 8.62
CA SER A 54 -0.45 7.60 8.99
C SER A 54 0.59 7.03 8.02
N GLU A 55 0.19 6.07 7.18
CA GLU A 55 1.11 5.36 6.30
C GLU A 55 0.46 4.87 5.01
N VAL A 56 1.17 5.03 3.90
CA VAL A 56 0.87 4.41 2.60
C VAL A 56 1.92 3.33 2.32
N ILE A 57 1.46 2.11 2.04
CA ILE A 57 2.32 0.97 1.70
C ILE A 57 2.13 0.62 0.23
N VAL A 58 3.21 0.69 -0.54
CA VAL A 58 3.25 0.25 -1.93
C VAL A 58 3.69 -1.20 -1.99
N THR A 59 2.86 -2.03 -2.61
CA THR A 59 3.08 -3.48 -2.76
C THR A 59 3.17 -3.91 -4.23
N SER A 60 2.93 -3.00 -5.18
CA SER A 60 3.00 -3.28 -6.62
C SER A 60 4.33 -2.83 -7.20
N ASP A 61 4.96 -3.70 -7.98
CA ASP A 61 6.20 -3.40 -8.70
C ASP A 61 5.96 -2.70 -10.04
N HIS A 62 4.69 -2.56 -10.47
CA HIS A 62 4.31 -2.00 -11.76
C HIS A 62 3.77 -0.57 -11.69
N ILE A 63 3.93 0.13 -10.57
CA ILE A 63 3.51 1.54 -10.46
C ILE A 63 4.49 2.41 -11.26
N PRO A 64 4.01 3.23 -12.22
CA PRO A 64 4.86 4.15 -12.97
C PRO A 64 5.64 5.10 -12.04
N LYS A 65 6.88 5.41 -12.41
CA LYS A 65 7.78 6.29 -11.62
C LYS A 65 7.14 7.64 -11.32
N GLU A 66 6.40 8.21 -12.26
CA GLU A 66 5.67 9.48 -12.11
C GLU A 66 4.64 9.42 -10.97
N LYS A 67 3.88 8.32 -10.88
CA LYS A 67 2.91 8.10 -9.80
C LYS A 67 3.61 7.91 -8.44
N LEU A 68 4.74 7.21 -8.40
CA LEU A 68 5.55 7.07 -7.17
C LEU A 68 6.12 8.43 -6.69
N ASN A 69 6.61 9.25 -7.62
CA ASN A 69 7.09 10.60 -7.30
C ASN A 69 5.96 11.47 -6.74
N ARG A 70 4.77 11.41 -7.36
CA ARG A 70 3.58 12.10 -6.87
C ARG A 70 3.19 11.63 -5.46
N LEU A 71 3.16 10.32 -5.21
CA LEU A 71 2.90 9.77 -3.87
C LEU A 71 3.93 10.27 -2.85
N SER A 72 5.21 10.29 -3.21
CA SER A 72 6.30 10.79 -2.34
C SER A 72 6.10 12.26 -1.95
N LEU A 73 5.76 13.12 -2.92
CA LEU A 73 5.47 14.54 -2.67
C LEU A 73 4.27 14.73 -1.74
N ILE A 74 3.18 14.02 -1.99
CA ILE A 74 1.95 14.12 -1.20
C ILE A 74 2.20 13.64 0.23
N CYS A 75 2.81 12.46 0.40
CA CYS A 75 3.07 11.89 1.71
C CYS A 75 4.03 12.75 2.54
N SER A 76 5.13 13.23 1.93
CA SER A 76 6.12 14.08 2.61
C SER A 76 5.51 15.41 3.09
N SER A 77 4.67 16.05 2.28
CA SER A 77 3.99 17.30 2.66
C SER A 77 3.01 17.16 3.83
N ARG A 78 2.56 15.93 4.13
CA ARG A 78 1.53 15.62 5.14
C ARG A 78 2.04 14.78 6.32
N GLN A 79 3.36 14.58 6.42
CA GLN A 79 4.00 13.72 7.43
C GLN A 79 3.45 12.27 7.44
N ILE A 80 3.07 11.77 6.27
CA ILE A 80 2.61 10.40 6.09
C ILE A 80 3.80 9.55 5.68
N SER A 81 3.98 8.40 6.34
CA SER A 81 5.04 7.46 5.98
C SER A 81 4.73 6.82 4.63
N LEU A 82 5.73 6.74 3.75
CA LEU A 82 5.63 6.01 2.48
C LEU A 82 6.64 4.87 2.50
N ARG A 83 6.17 3.63 2.54
CA ARG A 83 7.03 2.43 2.52
C ARG A 83 6.66 1.52 1.37
N ARG A 84 7.62 0.71 0.94
CA ARG A 84 7.39 -0.39 0.01
C ARG A 84 7.49 -1.69 0.78
N PHE A 85 6.50 -2.57 0.58
CA PHE A 85 6.55 -3.94 1.07
C PHE A 85 6.80 -4.88 -0.10
N GLN A 86 7.84 -5.70 0.02
CA GLN A 86 8.20 -6.74 -0.94
C GLN A 86 8.49 -8.02 -0.16
N ALA A 87 7.85 -9.11 -0.54
CA ALA A 87 8.18 -10.45 -0.06
C ALA A 87 8.91 -11.18 -1.19
N HIS A 88 10.18 -11.51 -0.98
CA HIS A 88 10.97 -12.32 -1.89
C HIS A 88 11.56 -13.50 -1.13
N LEU A 89 11.67 -14.63 -1.84
CA LEU A 89 12.47 -15.76 -1.38
C LEU A 89 13.85 -15.60 -1.99
N GLU A 90 14.88 -15.80 -1.18
CA GLU A 90 16.26 -15.81 -1.61
C GLU A 90 16.90 -17.17 -1.32
N GLU A 91 17.84 -17.57 -2.18
CA GLU A 91 18.65 -18.76 -1.95
C GLU A 91 19.81 -18.42 -1.02
N ILE A 92 20.00 -19.23 0.02
CA ILE A 92 21.17 -19.14 0.90
C ILE A 92 22.24 -20.09 0.35
N PRO A 93 23.40 -19.59 -0.10
CA PRO A 93 24.48 -20.46 -0.56
C PRO A 93 24.97 -21.34 0.60
N LEU A 94 24.99 -22.65 0.37
CA LEU A 94 25.54 -23.61 1.34
C LEU A 94 27.06 -23.62 1.21
N ASN A 95 27.76 -23.35 2.31
CA ASN A 95 29.20 -23.58 2.39
C ASN A 95 29.45 -25.09 2.28
N ARG A 96 29.93 -25.55 1.13
CA ARG A 96 30.45 -26.90 0.91
C ARG A 96 31.95 -26.84 0.69
#